data_AF-A0A5M4ACI1-F1
#
_entry.id   AF-A0A5M4ACI1-F1
#
_cell.length_a   1.000
_cell.length_b   1.000
_cell.length_c   1.000
_cell.angle_alpha   90.00
_cell.angle_beta   90.00
_cell.angle_gamma   90.00
#
_symmetry.space_group_name_H-M   'P 1'
#
loop_
_entity.id
_entity.type
_entity.pdbx_description
1 polymer ?
#
loop_
_entity_poly.entity_id
_entity_poly.type
_entity_poly.pdbx_seq_one_letter_code
_entity_poly.pdbx_strand_id
1 'polypeptide(L)'
;MAKINVKNTAVTVVSIDDTDYISLTDIAKYKTNDTSAVIGNWMRNRNTIEFLGIWETLYNPGFKPLEFEGFKKEVGLNAFQPLLLL
;
A
#
# COMPACT_ATOMS: atom_id res chain seq x y z
N MET A 1 7.65 -16.94 9.56
CA MET A 1 7.75 -15.80 8.62
C MET A 1 8.69 -16.19 7.50
N ALA A 2 8.19 -16.25 6.27
CA ALA A 2 9.01 -16.52 5.11
C ALA A 2 9.68 -15.21 4.63
N LYS A 3 10.78 -15.31 3.89
CA LYS A 3 11.39 -14.16 3.21
C LYS A 3 11.59 -14.50 1.74
N ILE A 4 11.28 -13.54 0.89
CA ILE A 4 11.54 -13.60 -0.55
C ILE A 4 12.58 -12.55 -0.91
N ASN A 5 13.42 -12.83 -1.90
CA ASN A 5 14.40 -11.87 -2.39
C ASN A 5 13.88 -11.21 -3.67
N VAL A 6 13.62 -9.91 -3.63
CA VAL A 6 13.10 -9.13 -4.74
C VAL A 6 14.10 -8.03 -5.05
N LYS A 7 14.71 -8.04 -6.24
CA LYS A 7 15.74 -7.05 -6.64
C LYS A 7 16.83 -6.84 -5.57
N ASN A 8 17.38 -7.94 -5.03
CA ASN A 8 18.37 -7.94 -3.93
C ASN A 8 17.87 -7.31 -2.61
N THR A 9 16.56 -7.18 -2.45
CA THR A 9 15.92 -6.73 -1.20
C THR A 9 15.17 -7.90 -0.58
N ALA A 10 15.53 -8.25 0.66
CA ALA A 10 14.82 -9.28 1.40
C ALA A 10 13.49 -8.70 1.91
N VAL A 11 12.38 -9.28 1.48
CA VAL A 11 11.03 -8.86 1.85
C VAL A 11 10.36 -9.95 2.69
N THR A 12 9.86 -9.57 3.86
CA THR A 12 9.17 -10.48 4.77
C THR A 12 7.75 -10.77 4.28
N VAL A 13 7.37 -12.05 4.34
CA VAL A 13 6.01 -12.52 4.06
C VAL A 13 5.44 -13.19 5.31
N VAL A 14 4.19 -12.82 5.64
CA VAL A 14 3.43 -13.33 6.78
C VAL A 14 2.13 -13.91 6.25
N SER A 15 1.85 -15.17 6.57
CA SER A 15 0.59 -15.81 6.21
C SER A 15 -0.36 -15.77 7.40
N ILE A 16 -1.58 -15.26 7.21
CA ILE A 16 -2.64 -15.18 8.22
C ILE A 16 -3.92 -15.63 7.53
N ASP A 17 -4.63 -16.60 8.12
CA ASP A 17 -5.93 -17.11 7.60
C ASP A 17 -5.91 -17.38 6.09
N ASP A 18 -4.96 -18.22 5.66
CA ASP A 18 -4.72 -18.60 4.25
C ASP A 18 -4.44 -17.43 3.28
N THR A 19 -4.14 -16.23 3.82
CA THR A 19 -3.81 -15.03 3.05
C THR A 19 -2.37 -14.61 3.31
N ASP A 20 -1.60 -14.41 2.25
CA ASP A 20 -0.22 -13.95 2.32
C ASP A 20 -0.13 -12.42 2.31
N TYR A 21 0.55 -11.87 3.31
CA TYR A 21 0.83 -10.46 3.47
C TYR A 21 2.31 -10.19 3.25
N ILE A 22 2.61 -9.15 2.48
CA ILE A 22 3.98 -8.74 2.17
C ILE A 22 4.32 -7.47 2.95
N SER A 23 5.50 -7.44 3.56
CA SER A 23 5.99 -6.29 4.33
C SER A 23 6.24 -5.08 3.43
N LEU A 24 5.36 -4.07 3.51
CA LEU A 24 5.50 -2.82 2.76
C LEU A 24 6.74 -2.03 3.16
N THR A 25 7.13 -2.07 4.44
CA THR A 25 8.34 -1.39 4.93
C THR A 25 9.60 -2.02 4.37
N ASP A 26 9.64 -3.35 4.20
CA ASP A 26 10.78 -4.01 3.55
C ASP A 26 10.86 -3.67 2.07
N ILE A 27 9.73 -3.51 1.37
CA ILE A 27 9.72 -3.03 -0.02
C ILE A 27 10.27 -1.58 -0.09
N ALA A 28 9.88 -0.71 0.84
CA ALA A 28 10.33 0.67 0.87
C ALA A 28 11.85 0.81 1.12
N LYS A 29 12.47 -0.14 1.84
CA LYS A 29 13.92 -0.18 2.07
C LYS A 29 14.76 -0.24 0.80
N TYR A 30 14.19 -0.73 -0.30
CA TYR A 30 14.85 -0.68 -1.62
C TYR A 30 15.23 0.75 -2.02
N LYS A 31 14.44 1.75 -1.62
CA LYS A 31 14.66 3.15 -2.00
C LYS A 31 15.46 3.93 -0.95
N THR A 32 15.23 3.69 0.34
CA THR A 32 15.94 4.34 1.46
C THR A 32 15.67 3.64 2.77
N ASN A 33 16.56 3.79 3.75
CA ASN A 33 16.37 3.29 5.11
C ASN A 33 15.28 4.06 5.89
N ASP A 34 15.00 5.31 5.53
CA ASP A 34 13.84 6.06 6.05
C ASP A 34 12.60 5.76 5.21
N THR A 35 11.89 4.71 5.59
CA THR A 35 10.78 4.15 4.80
C THR A 35 9.49 4.96 4.93
N SER A 36 9.30 5.69 6.04
CA SER A 36 8.07 6.43 6.33
C SER A 36 7.79 7.51 5.28
N ALA A 37 8.82 8.25 4.87
CA ALA A 37 8.68 9.29 3.84
C ALA A 37 8.32 8.68 2.47
N VAL A 38 8.90 7.54 2.11
CA VAL A 38 8.63 6.85 0.84
C VAL A 38 7.20 6.32 0.80
N ILE A 39 6.77 5.63 1.86
CA ILE A 39 5.42 5.09 1.97
C ILE A 39 4.40 6.23 1.98
N GLY A 40 4.67 7.30 2.74
CA GLY A 40 3.82 8.49 2.75
C GLY A 40 3.67 9.11 1.34
N ASN A 41 4.76 9.18 0.57
CA ASN A 41 4.70 9.67 -0.80
C ASN A 41 3.90 8.75 -1.73
N TRP A 42 4.00 7.42 -1.58
CA TRP A 42 3.16 6.48 -2.33
C TRP A 42 1.68 6.65 -2.00
N MET A 43 1.34 6.76 -0.72
CA MET A 43 -0.06 6.89 -0.28
C MET A 43 -0.68 8.25 -0.65
N ARG A 44 0.12 9.30 -0.85
CA ARG A 44 -0.35 10.61 -1.36
C ARG A 44 -0.47 10.64 -2.88
N ASN A 45 0.16 9.71 -3.58
CA ASN A 45 0.17 9.70 -5.03
C ASN A 45 -1.16 9.15 -5.57
N ARG A 46 -1.89 9.98 -6.30
CA ARG A 46 -3.17 9.60 -6.90
C ARG A 46 -3.08 8.38 -7.80
N ASN A 47 -2.02 8.26 -8.61
CA ASN A 47 -1.85 7.11 -9.51
C ASN A 47 -1.65 5.82 -8.70
N THR A 48 -0.91 5.89 -7.59
CA THR A 48 -0.73 4.75 -6.69
C THR A 48 -2.05 4.31 -6.07
N ILE A 49 -2.84 5.25 -5.54
CA ILE A 49 -4.15 4.92 -4.97
C ILE A 49 -5.10 4.38 -6.04
N GLU A 50 -5.14 4.98 -7.23
CA GLU A 50 -5.99 4.49 -8.32
C GLU A 50 -5.63 3.05 -8.72
N PHE A 51 -4.33 2.75 -8.81
CA PHE A 51 -3.86 1.39 -9.06
C PHE A 51 -4.29 0.41 -7.96
N LEU A 52 -4.11 0.78 -6.69
CA LEU A 52 -4.54 -0.05 -5.56
C LEU A 52 -6.06 -0.27 -5.56
N GLY A 53 -6.86 0.76 -5.86
CA GLY A 53 -8.31 0.63 -5.96
C GLY A 53 -8.77 -0.33 -7.04
N ILE A 54 -8.10 -0.34 -8.21
CA ILE A 54 -8.37 -1.32 -9.27
C ILE A 54 -8.01 -2.73 -8.78
N TRP A 55 -6.84 -2.88 -8.16
CA TRP A 55 -6.40 -4.17 -7.63
C TRP A 55 -7.38 -4.71 -6.57
N GLU A 56 -7.79 -3.89 -5.61
CA GLU A 56 -8.79 -4.25 -4.59
C GLU A 56 -10.13 -4.65 -5.22
N THR A 57 -10.58 -3.95 -6.25
CA THR A 57 -11.82 -4.31 -6.97
C THR A 57 -11.75 -5.70 -7.61
N LEU A 58 -10.56 -6.13 -8.04
CA LEU A 58 -10.36 -7.43 -8.69
C LEU A 58 -10.15 -8.58 -7.68
N TYR A 59 -9.49 -8.32 -6.56
CA TYR A 59 -8.97 -9.37 -5.67
C TYR A 59 -9.53 -9.34 -4.25
N ASN A 60 -10.29 -8.32 -3.86
CA ASN A 60 -10.95 -8.22 -2.57
C ASN A 60 -12.48 -8.28 -2.73
N PRO A 61 -13.12 -9.45 -2.52
CA PRO A 61 -14.58 -9.59 -2.63
C PRO A 61 -15.36 -8.70 -1.65
N GLY A 62 -14.74 -8.29 -0.54
CA GLY A 62 -15.32 -7.40 0.47
C GLY A 62 -15.08 -5.91 0.18
N PHE A 63 -14.51 -5.56 -0.97
CA PHE A 63 -14.21 -4.18 -1.32
C PHE A 63 -15.48 -3.34 -1.40
N LYS A 64 -15.37 -2.07 -0.98
CA LYS A 64 -16.48 -1.12 -0.94
C LYS A 64 -16.23 0.07 -1.87
N PRO A 65 -16.62 -0.02 -3.15
CA PRO A 65 -16.29 0.99 -4.16
C PRO A 65 -16.81 2.39 -3.82
N LEU A 66 -17.99 2.49 -3.22
CA LEU A 66 -18.62 3.78 -2.89
C LEU A 66 -17.84 4.55 -1.81
N GLU A 67 -17.38 3.85 -0.75
CA GLU A 67 -16.55 4.45 0.29
C GLU A 67 -15.18 4.86 -0.31
N PHE A 68 -14.63 4.03 -1.19
CA PHE A 68 -13.37 4.30 -1.87
C PHE A 68 -13.44 5.50 -2.83
N GLU A 69 -14.57 5.76 -3.49
CA GLU A 69 -14.71 6.94 -4.36
C GLU A 69 -14.56 8.26 -3.61
N GLY A 70 -15.09 8.34 -2.38
CA GLY A 70 -14.90 9.50 -1.51
C GLY A 70 -13.42 9.73 -1.22
N PHE A 71 -12.73 8.67 -0.81
CA PHE A 71 -11.28 8.69 -0.57
C PHE A 71 -10.48 9.10 -1.81
N LYS A 72 -10.80 8.52 -2.98
CA LYS A 72 -10.15 8.82 -4.25
C LYS A 72 -10.24 10.30 -4.64
N LYS A 73 -11.31 11.01 -4.25
CA LYS A 73 -11.47 12.45 -4.51
C LYS A 73 -10.56 13.33 -3.66
N GLU A 74 -10.19 12.88 -2.47
CA GLU A 74 -9.35 13.63 -1.54
C GLU A 74 -7.85 13.42 -1.80
N VAL A 75 -7.48 12.28 -2.36
CA VAL A 75 -6.08 11.93 -2.64
C VAL A 75 -5.45 12.92 -3.63
N GLY A 76 -4.25 13.41 -3.28
CA GLY A 76 -3.50 14.38 -4.06
C GLY A 76 -3.81 15.84 -3.71
N LEU A 77 -4.78 16.11 -2.84
CA LEU A 77 -4.92 17.43 -2.23
C LEU A 77 -3.78 17.69 -1.25
N ASN A 78 -3.28 18.92 -1.15
CA ASN A 78 -2.20 19.26 -0.22
C ASN A 78 -2.58 19.03 1.25
N ALA A 79 -3.88 19.09 1.56
CA ALA A 79 -4.43 18.82 2.89
C ALA A 79 -4.60 17.31 3.17
N PHE A 80 -4.40 16.44 2.17
CA PHE A 80 -4.59 15.01 2.33
C PHE A 80 -3.44 14.41 3.14
N GLN A 81 -3.77 13.92 4.34
CA GLN A 81 -2.84 13.25 5.24
C GLN A 81 -3.19 11.76 5.31
N PRO A 82 -2.35 10.86 4.76
CA PRO A 82 -2.60 9.42 4.81
C PRO A 82 -2.52 8.82 6.22
N LEU A 83 -2.32 9.64 7.27
CA LEU A 83 -2.19 9.19 8.66
C LEU A 83 -3.48 8.55 9.20
N LEU A 84 -4.62 8.71 8.50
CA LEU A 84 -5.91 8.11 8.84
C LEU A 84 -6.08 6.66 8.32
N LEU A 85 -5.06 6.06 7.70
CA LEU A 85 -5.15 4.75 7.03
C LEU A 85 -4.33 3.63 7.67
N LEU A 86 -3.78 3.82 8.87
CA LEU A 86 -3.09 2.79 9.65
C LEU A 86 -3.71 2.64 11.04
#